data_AF-A0A1H2UPB7-F1
#
_entry.id   AF-A0A1H2UPB7-F1
#
_cell.length_a   1.000
_cell.length_b   1.000
_cell.length_c   1.000
_cell.angle_alpha   90.00
_cell.angle_beta   90.00
_cell.angle_gamma   90.00
#
_symmetry.space_group_name_H-M   'P 1'
#
loop_
_entity.id
_entity.type
_entity.pdbx_description
1 polymer ?
#
loop_
_entity_poly.entity_id
_entity_poly.type
_entity_poly.pdbx_seq_one_letter_code
_entity_poly.pdbx_strand_id
1 'polypeptide(L)'
;MKPLQLVWFKRDLRVYDHGALAEAARRGPVLPLYIAEPEYWSQPDASGRHWAFIAECLGELRTDLAALGQPLVIRVGEAVPVLGELLNRLPIQAVWSHEETGNGWTYARDIAVGDLLRTRGIPLH
;
A
#
# COMPACT_ATOMS: atom_id res chain seq x y z
N MET A 1 3.19 -4.11 -23.51
CA MET A 1 2.21 -3.88 -22.41
C MET A 1 2.70 -2.72 -21.56
N LYS A 2 1.81 -1.90 -21.00
CA LYS A 2 2.23 -0.83 -20.07
C LYS A 2 2.75 -1.46 -18.77
N PRO A 3 3.78 -0.88 -18.13
CA PRO A 3 4.40 -1.42 -16.93
C PRO A 3 3.46 -1.37 -15.72
N LEU A 4 3.46 -2.42 -14.89
CA LEU A 4 2.59 -2.52 -13.72
C LEU A 4 3.03 -1.55 -12.60
N GLN A 5 2.07 -0.83 -12.05
CA GLN A 5 2.28 0.14 -10.97
C GLN A 5 1.64 -0.40 -9.69
N LEU A 6 2.38 -0.46 -8.59
CA LEU A 6 1.84 -0.90 -7.30
C LEU A 6 1.47 0.34 -6.48
N VAL A 7 0.20 0.52 -6.12
CA VAL A 7 -0.24 1.57 -5.19
C VAL A 7 -0.42 0.93 -3.81
N TRP A 8 0.47 1.27 -2.88
CA TRP A 8 0.44 0.81 -1.51
C TRP A 8 -0.31 1.81 -0.63
N PHE A 9 -1.55 1.46 -0.29
CA PHE A 9 -2.37 2.16 0.69
C PHE A 9 -1.91 1.78 2.10
N LYS A 10 -1.57 2.78 2.91
CA LYS A 10 -1.20 2.64 4.33
C LYS A 10 -2.23 3.38 5.18
N ARG A 11 -2.42 4.67 4.89
CA ARG A 11 -3.54 5.53 5.29
C ARG A 11 -4.18 6.10 4.02
N ASP A 12 -5.02 7.12 4.22
CA ASP A 12 -5.80 7.79 3.17
C ASP A 12 -6.58 6.81 2.28
N LEU A 13 -7.45 6.02 2.90
CA LEU A 13 -8.16 4.88 2.28
C LEU A 13 -9.32 5.33 1.37
N ARG A 14 -9.02 6.11 0.33
CA ARG A 14 -9.99 6.66 -0.63
C ARG A 14 -9.43 6.70 -2.05
N VAL A 15 -10.32 6.72 -3.05
CA VAL A 15 -9.91 6.89 -4.46
C VAL A 15 -9.94 8.35 -4.93
N TYR A 16 -10.80 9.17 -4.31
CA TYR A 16 -10.96 10.58 -4.68
C TYR A 16 -9.81 11.42 -4.11
N ASP A 17 -9.31 12.34 -4.93
CA ASP A 17 -8.19 13.22 -4.59
C ASP A 17 -6.93 12.47 -4.11
N HIS A 18 -6.71 11.25 -4.62
CA HIS A 18 -5.57 10.44 -4.23
C HIS A 18 -4.43 10.57 -5.25
N GLY A 19 -3.50 11.50 -4.99
CA GLY A 19 -2.41 11.85 -5.91
C GLY A 19 -1.57 10.67 -6.43
N ALA A 20 -1.14 9.77 -5.53
CA ALA A 20 -0.36 8.59 -5.89
C ALA A 20 -1.11 7.63 -6.82
N LEU A 21 -2.40 7.35 -6.56
CA LEU A 21 -3.26 6.56 -7.42
C LEU A 21 -3.43 7.21 -8.80
N ALA A 22 -3.69 8.52 -8.84
CA ALA A 22 -3.90 9.26 -10.07
C ALA A 22 -2.65 9.27 -10.96
N GLU A 23 -1.45 9.45 -10.38
CA GLU A 23 -0.19 9.42 -11.12
C GLU A 23 0.18 7.99 -11.56
N ALA A 24 0.01 6.98 -10.69
CA ALA A 24 0.22 5.58 -11.04
C ALA A 24 -0.65 5.17 -12.25
N ALA A 25 -1.94 5.52 -12.24
CA ALA A 25 -2.88 5.21 -13.32
C ALA A 25 -2.51 5.85 -14.67
N ARG A 26 -1.82 7.00 -14.67
CA ARG A 26 -1.28 7.60 -15.90
C ARG A 26 -0.13 6.79 -16.50
N ARG A 27 0.66 6.12 -15.66
CA ARG A 27 1.85 5.36 -16.09
C ARG A 27 1.55 3.94 -16.54
N GLY A 28 0.51 3.31 -16.00
CA GLY A 28 0.15 1.95 -16.39
C GLY A 28 -0.98 1.32 -15.58
N PRO A 29 -1.24 0.03 -15.80
CA PRO A 29 -2.18 -0.72 -14.96
C PRO A 29 -1.74 -0.65 -13.50
N VAL A 30 -2.72 -0.49 -12.61
CA VAL A 30 -2.49 -0.33 -11.17
C VAL A 30 -2.88 -1.61 -10.44
N LEU A 31 -2.00 -2.07 -9.56
CA LEU A 31 -2.30 -3.03 -8.51
C LEU A 31 -2.45 -2.26 -7.18
N PRO A 32 -3.67 -2.07 -6.66
CA PRO A 32 -3.88 -1.48 -5.35
C PRO A 32 -3.66 -2.53 -4.25
N LEU A 33 -2.85 -2.18 -3.25
CA LEU A 33 -2.44 -3.05 -2.16
C LEU A 33 -2.67 -2.38 -0.81
N TYR A 34 -3.23 -3.12 0.13
CA TYR A 34 -3.15 -2.82 1.55
C TYR A 34 -2.50 -3.99 2.29
N ILE A 35 -1.64 -3.69 3.26
CA ILE A 35 -0.96 -4.70 4.08
C ILE A 35 -1.42 -4.52 5.53
N ALA A 36 -2.15 -5.50 6.06
CA ALA A 36 -2.49 -5.57 7.46
C ALA A 36 -1.29 -6.13 8.24
N GLU A 37 -0.53 -5.25 8.87
CA GLU A 37 0.71 -5.57 9.59
C GLU A 37 0.41 -5.92 11.06
N PRO A 38 0.52 -7.19 11.50
CA PRO A 38 0.13 -7.58 12.87
C PRO A 38 0.91 -6.83 13.95
N GLU A 39 2.19 -6.51 13.70
CA GLU A 39 3.03 -5.74 14.61
C GLU A 39 2.62 -4.28 14.76
N TYR A 40 2.05 -3.68 13.71
CA TYR A 40 1.48 -2.34 13.80
C TYR A 40 0.23 -2.37 14.70
N TRP A 41 -0.61 -3.39 14.52
CA TRP A 41 -1.85 -3.54 15.28
C TRP A 41 -1.64 -4.02 16.72
N SER A 42 -0.43 -4.45 17.08
CA SER A 42 -0.04 -4.75 18.46
C SER A 42 0.60 -3.55 19.18
N GLN A 43 0.81 -2.41 18.51
CA GLN A 43 1.34 -1.21 19.15
C GLN A 43 0.38 -0.66 20.22
N PRO A 44 0.88 -0.02 21.29
CA PRO A 44 0.05 0.46 22.40
C PRO A 44 -1.01 1.51 22.00
N ASP A 45 -0.82 2.20 20.89
CA ASP A 45 -1.72 3.20 20.32
C ASP A 45 -2.77 2.61 19.36
N ALA A 46 -2.68 1.31 19.05
CA ALA A 46 -3.68 0.59 18.29
C ALA A 46 -4.79 0.04 19.19
N SER A 47 -6.01 -0.06 18.64
CA SER A 47 -7.14 -0.67 19.34
C SER A 47 -8.06 -1.43 18.39
N GLY A 48 -8.82 -2.37 18.93
CA GLY A 48 -9.81 -3.12 18.14
C GLY A 48 -10.88 -2.23 17.50
N ARG A 49 -11.24 -1.10 18.14
CA ARG A 49 -12.17 -0.12 17.57
C ARG A 49 -11.56 0.61 16.37
N HIS A 50 -10.28 0.97 16.48
CA HIS A 50 -9.54 1.56 15.37
C HIS A 50 -9.46 0.57 14.20
N TRP A 51 -9.17 -0.71 14.47
CA TRP A 51 -9.18 -1.74 13.43
C TRP A 51 -10.54 -1.91 12.78
N ALA A 52 -11.64 -1.95 13.55
CA ALA A 52 -12.98 -2.09 13.00
C ALA A 52 -13.32 -0.95 12.02
N PHE A 53 -13.00 0.29 12.39
CA PHE A 53 -13.16 1.44 11.50
C PHE A 53 -12.33 1.31 10.22
N ILE A 54 -11.05 0.93 10.34
CA ILE A 54 -10.20 0.71 9.16
C ILE A 54 -10.74 -0.42 8.28
N ALA A 55 -11.24 -1.51 8.85
CA ALA A 55 -11.82 -2.61 8.09
C ALA A 55 -13.06 -2.19 7.29
N GLU A 56 -13.90 -1.31 7.84
CA GLU A 56 -15.02 -0.69 7.11
C GLU A 56 -14.51 0.15 5.93
N CYS A 57 -13.55 1.05 6.17
CA CYS A 57 -12.94 1.86 5.11
C CYS A 57 -12.29 1.01 4.01
N LEU A 58 -11.63 -0.11 4.36
CA LEU A 58 -11.06 -1.03 3.37
C LEU A 58 -12.14 -1.70 2.52
N GLY A 59 -13.32 -1.96 3.08
CA GLY A 59 -14.48 -2.49 2.36
C GLY A 59 -15.00 -1.51 1.32
N GLU A 60 -15.14 -0.24 1.69
CA GLU A 60 -15.53 0.86 0.79
C GLU A 60 -14.47 1.07 -0.30
N LEU A 61 -13.21 1.24 0.08
CA LEU A 61 -12.09 1.40 -0.85
C LEU A 61 -12.00 0.26 -1.86
N ARG A 62 -12.21 -1.00 -1.43
CA ARG A 62 -12.24 -2.16 -2.33
C ARG A 62 -13.36 -2.06 -3.35
N THR A 63 -14.53 -1.56 -2.95
CA THR A 63 -15.70 -1.40 -3.82
C THR A 63 -15.45 -0.30 -4.84
N ASP A 64 -14.92 0.84 -4.40
CA ASP A 64 -14.59 1.97 -5.26
C ASP A 64 -13.50 1.59 -6.29
N LEU A 65 -12.44 0.92 -5.85
CA LEU A 65 -11.38 0.43 -6.74
C LEU A 65 -11.89 -0.64 -7.71
N ALA A 66 -12.82 -1.49 -7.29
CA ALA A 66 -13.47 -2.46 -8.19
C ALA A 66 -14.26 -1.75 -9.30
N ALA A 67 -14.97 -0.66 -8.98
CA ALA A 67 -15.67 0.16 -9.96
C ALA A 67 -14.70 0.82 -10.96
N LEU A 68 -13.45 1.08 -10.55
CA LEU A 68 -12.36 1.56 -11.42
C LEU A 68 -11.65 0.44 -12.20
N GLY A 69 -12.00 -0.83 -11.97
CA GLY A 69 -11.55 -1.98 -12.75
C GLY A 69 -10.56 -2.92 -12.05
N GLN A 70 -10.07 -2.60 -10.85
CA GLN A 70 -9.18 -3.47 -10.09
C GLN A 70 -9.47 -3.35 -8.60
N PRO A 71 -10.09 -4.36 -7.94
CA PRO A 71 -10.36 -4.30 -6.51
C PRO A 71 -9.07 -4.28 -5.67
N LEU A 72 -9.17 -3.71 -4.47
CA LEU A 72 -8.10 -3.69 -3.48
C LEU A 72 -7.63 -5.11 -3.15
N VAL A 73 -6.33 -5.34 -3.24
CA VAL A 73 -5.67 -6.54 -2.76
C VAL A 73 -5.25 -6.34 -1.31
N ILE A 74 -5.71 -7.22 -0.42
CA ILE A 74 -5.30 -7.20 0.99
C ILE A 74 -4.33 -8.35 1.23
N ARG A 75 -3.25 -8.07 1.96
CA ARG A 75 -2.29 -9.05 2.49
C ARG A 75 -2.17 -8.88 3.99
N VAL A 76 -1.73 -9.94 4.67
CA VAL A 76 -1.45 -9.92 6.11
C VAL A 76 0.02 -10.31 6.28
N GLY A 77 0.75 -9.54 7.08
CA GLY A 77 2.18 -9.76 7.34
C GLY A 77 2.96 -8.46 7.36
N GLU A 78 4.28 -8.55 7.52
CA GLU A 78 5.18 -7.40 7.48
C GLU A 78 5.32 -6.84 6.06
N ALA A 79 5.41 -5.51 5.93
CA ALA A 79 5.48 -4.86 4.62
C ALA A 79 6.66 -5.33 3.76
N VAL A 80 7.85 -5.49 4.34
CA VAL A 80 9.07 -5.86 3.59
C VAL A 80 8.97 -7.25 2.96
N PRO A 81 8.64 -8.34 3.69
CA PRO A 81 8.41 -9.65 3.09
C PRO A 81 7.30 -9.67 2.04
N VAL A 82 6.16 -9.03 2.33
CA VAL A 82 5.00 -9.02 1.41
C VAL A 82 5.34 -8.30 0.11
N LEU A 83 5.95 -7.12 0.18
CA LEU A 83 6.40 -6.39 -1.00
C LEU A 83 7.49 -7.17 -1.74
N GLY A 84 8.45 -7.75 -1.03
CA GLY A 84 9.49 -8.59 -1.62
C GLY A 84 8.92 -9.76 -2.43
N GLU A 85 7.89 -10.43 -1.92
CA GLU A 85 7.20 -11.51 -2.63
C GLU A 85 6.51 -10.99 -3.90
N LEU A 86 5.79 -9.87 -3.82
CA LEU A 86 5.10 -9.28 -4.97
C LEU A 86 6.07 -8.83 -6.06
N LEU A 87 7.18 -8.20 -5.68
CA LEU A 87 8.25 -7.78 -6.61
C LEU A 87 8.91 -8.97 -7.31
N ASN A 88 8.97 -10.14 -6.66
CA ASN A 88 9.49 -11.37 -7.29
C ASN A 88 8.51 -12.00 -8.27
N ARG A 89 7.20 -11.86 -8.01
CA ARG A 89 6.14 -12.56 -8.77
C ARG A 89 5.58 -11.74 -9.91
N LEU A 90 5.67 -10.41 -9.84
CA LEU A 90 5.02 -9.50 -10.75
C LEU A 90 6.02 -8.51 -11.34
N PRO A 91 5.85 -8.09 -12.61
CA PRO A 91 6.72 -7.11 -13.26
C PRO A 91 6.37 -5.68 -12.82
N ILE A 92 6.45 -5.41 -11.50
CA ILE A 92 6.20 -4.10 -10.90
C ILE A 92 7.34 -3.16 -11.29
N GLN A 93 7.00 -2.00 -11.84
CA GLN A 93 7.98 -1.00 -12.24
C GLN A 93 8.18 0.07 -11.17
N ALA A 94 7.14 0.44 -10.43
CA ALA A 94 7.21 1.45 -9.39
C ALA A 94 6.21 1.17 -8.28
N VAL A 95 6.55 1.62 -7.07
CA VAL A 95 5.65 1.64 -5.92
C VAL A 95 5.25 3.08 -5.66
N TRP A 96 3.96 3.27 -5.39
CA TRP A 96 3.33 4.55 -5.13
C TRP A 96 2.70 4.49 -3.76
N SER A 97 2.94 5.49 -2.92
CA SER A 97 2.25 5.60 -1.64
C SER A 97 1.98 7.07 -1.31
N HIS A 98 0.93 7.32 -0.54
CA HIS A 98 0.77 8.64 0.04
C HIS A 98 1.90 8.89 1.06
N GLU A 99 2.47 10.09 1.03
CA GLU A 99 3.43 10.51 2.05
C GLU A 99 2.68 10.76 3.36
N GLU A 100 3.11 10.12 4.43
CA GLU A 100 2.42 10.13 5.70
C GLU A 100 3.39 10.51 6.82
N THR A 101 2.93 11.36 7.73
CA THR A 101 3.59 11.54 9.03
C THR A 101 3.05 10.49 10.00
N GLY A 102 3.92 9.65 10.53
CA GLY A 102 3.55 8.58 11.46
C GLY A 102 4.41 8.56 12.73
N ASN A 103 4.22 7.52 13.54
CA ASN A 103 5.04 7.26 14.72
C ASN A 103 6.38 6.61 14.32
N GLY A 104 7.27 6.42 15.29
CA GLY A 104 8.60 5.82 15.07
C GLY A 104 8.54 4.43 14.43
N TRP A 105 7.50 3.64 14.70
CA TRP A 105 7.32 2.31 14.10
C TRP A 105 7.05 2.42 12.59
N THR A 106 6.08 3.26 12.20
CA THR A 106 5.77 3.48 10.76
C THR A 106 6.93 4.11 10.00
N TYR A 107 7.72 4.97 10.65
CA TYR A 107 8.92 5.56 10.06
C TYR A 107 10.01 4.50 9.82
N ALA A 108 10.27 3.63 10.79
CA ALA A 108 11.23 2.54 10.65
C ALA A 108 10.82 1.55 9.55
N ARG A 109 9.53 1.21 9.47
CA ARG A 109 8.97 0.42 8.37
C ARG A 109 9.21 1.08 7.01
N ASP A 110 8.91 2.37 6.87
CA ASP A 110 9.04 3.08 5.60
C ASP A 110 10.52 3.18 5.15
N ILE A 111 11.47 3.32 6.08
CA ILE A 111 12.91 3.19 5.80
C ILE A 111 13.23 1.81 5.25
N ALA A 112 12.82 0.75 5.95
CA ALA A 112 13.12 -0.63 5.55
C ALA A 112 12.53 -0.99 4.17
N VAL A 113 11.32 -0.51 3.89
CA VAL A 113 10.71 -0.65 2.55
C VAL A 113 11.48 0.16 1.51
N GLY A 114 11.89 1.39 1.82
CA GLY A 114 12.72 2.21 0.94
C GLY A 114 14.04 1.54 0.59
N ASP A 115 14.70 0.88 1.55
CA ASP A 115 15.94 0.14 1.35
C ASP A 115 15.73 -1.10 0.47
N LEU A 116 14.65 -1.85 0.69
CA LEU A 116 14.25 -2.97 -0.17
C LEU A 116 14.08 -2.48 -1.62
N LEU A 117 13.28 -1.44 -1.83
CA LEU A 117 12.97 -0.93 -3.16
C LEU A 117 14.21 -0.40 -3.88
N ARG A 118 15.07 0.34 -3.17
CA ARG A 118 16.35 0.81 -3.70
C ARG A 118 17.26 -0.34 -4.13
N THR A 119 17.36 -1.40 -3.32
CA THR A 119 18.16 -2.59 -3.63
C THR A 119 17.64 -3.32 -4.88
N ARG A 120 16.32 -3.25 -5.13
CA ARG A 120 15.68 -3.84 -6.31
C ARG A 120 15.62 -2.90 -7.53
N GLY A 121 16.11 -1.66 -7.41
CA GLY A 121 16.03 -0.66 -8.47
C GLY A 121 14.59 -0.20 -8.78
N ILE A 122 13.68 -0.33 -7.81
CA ILE A 122 12.28 0.08 -7.94
C ILE A 122 12.11 1.46 -7.29
N PRO A 123 11.67 2.49 -8.04
CA PRO A 123 11.37 3.79 -7.44
C PRO A 123 10.14 3.70 -6.51
N LEU A 124 10.25 4.42 -5.39
CA LEU A 124 9.13 4.76 -4.51
C LEU A 124 8.73 6.21 -4.80
N HIS A 125 7.44 6.43 -5.04
CA HIS A 125 6.83 7.72 -5.31
C HIS A 125 5.75 8.04 -4.29
#